data_AF-A0A7V3DW84-F1
#
_entry.id   AF-A0A7V3DW84-F1
#
_cell.length_a   1.000
_cell.length_b   1.000
_cell.length_c   1.000
_cell.angle_alpha   90.00
_cell.angle_beta   90.00
_cell.angle_gamma   90.00
#
_symmetry.space_group_name_H-M   'P 1'
#
loop_
_entity.id
_entity.type
_entity.pdbx_description
1 polymer ?
#
loop_
_entity_poly.entity_id
_entity_poly.type
_entity_poly.pdbx_seq_one_letter_code
_entity_poly.pdbx_strand_id
1 'polypeptide(L)'
;MSVRGMDALAGLSQALFIVGAFVLFVSWTQKDQFPQPSAALPDLSREPVQVPVEEPVFKAQAGGVTYDIQPLYDYELWGLIVSTHRSDAWFDLYHEDWKDYLNSVDLCVMWGSNVASGVYRHMKFHNGSFTAYARFRRGVPPSLVADFRPDQISNNHLLPGDAFVEDAIRRVGPGDQIRLRGWLVQYSHSNGRYQRGTSVTRTDQGAHACETVYVTDFEILSAPNTAWRIAFHLSVALTVAAGLTGLALWFLRPALAAKH
;
A
#
# COMPACT_ATOMS: atom_id res chain seq x y z
N MET A 1 -13.61 -26.01 35.44
CA MET A 1 -13.29 -24.60 35.81
C MET A 1 -14.41 -24.11 36.72
N SER A 2 -14.11 -23.44 37.83
CA SER A 2 -15.17 -22.95 38.73
C SER A 2 -15.90 -21.75 38.10
N VAL A 3 -17.15 -21.50 38.52
CA VAL A 3 -17.94 -20.32 38.11
C VAL A 3 -17.15 -19.03 38.32
N ARG A 4 -16.47 -18.89 39.47
CA ARG A 4 -15.57 -17.75 39.75
C ARG A 4 -14.43 -17.61 38.75
N GLY A 5 -13.85 -18.72 38.28
CA GLY A 5 -12.82 -18.71 37.24
C GLY A 5 -13.36 -18.24 35.88
N MET A 6 -14.58 -18.62 35.54
CA MET A 6 -15.26 -18.14 34.32
C MET A 6 -15.59 -16.65 34.39
N ASP A 7 -15.99 -16.14 35.55
CA ASP A 7 -16.28 -14.73 35.74
C ASP A 7 -15.02 -13.86 35.68
N ALA A 8 -13.92 -14.33 36.27
CA ALA A 8 -12.61 -13.68 36.16
C ALA A 8 -12.14 -13.64 34.70
N LEU A 9 -12.27 -14.74 33.96
CA LEU A 9 -11.93 -14.81 32.54
C LEU A 9 -12.82 -13.91 31.67
N ALA A 10 -14.12 -13.85 31.95
CA ALA A 10 -15.03 -12.94 31.24
C ALA A 10 -14.68 -11.48 31.49
N GLY A 11 -14.37 -11.11 32.74
CA GLY A 11 -13.92 -9.76 33.10
C GLY A 11 -12.60 -9.40 32.42
N LEU A 12 -11.62 -10.31 32.39
CA LEU A 12 -10.36 -10.13 31.66
C LEU A 12 -10.60 -9.96 30.15
N SER A 13 -11.43 -10.81 29.55
CA SER A 13 -11.80 -10.74 28.13
C SER A 13 -12.44 -9.41 27.78
N GLN A 14 -13.34 -8.91 28.62
CA GLN A 14 -13.98 -7.62 28.44
C GLN A 14 -12.98 -6.46 28.54
N ALA A 15 -12.07 -6.50 29.52
CA ALA A 15 -11.02 -5.48 29.67
C ALA A 15 -10.08 -5.46 28.46
N LEU A 16 -9.62 -6.63 27.99
CA LEU A 16 -8.78 -6.77 26.81
C LEU A 16 -9.48 -6.30 25.54
N PHE A 17 -10.78 -6.56 25.41
CA PHE A 17 -11.58 -6.05 24.28
C PHE A 17 -11.64 -4.52 24.29
N ILE A 18 -11.90 -3.89 25.44
CA ILE A 18 -11.98 -2.43 25.55
C ILE A 18 -10.62 -1.79 25.24
N VAL A 19 -9.53 -2.31 25.82
CA VAL A 19 -8.18 -1.81 25.55
C VAL A 19 -7.81 -2.03 24.08
N GLY A 20 -8.08 -3.21 23.53
CA GLY A 20 -7.86 -3.52 22.12
C GLY A 20 -8.61 -2.56 21.20
N ALA A 21 -9.90 -2.33 21.44
CA ALA A 21 -10.73 -1.42 20.66
C ALA A 21 -10.25 0.03 20.74
N PHE A 22 -9.79 0.48 21.90
CA PHE A 22 -9.21 1.81 22.07
C PHE A 22 -7.90 1.98 21.27
N VAL A 23 -6.96 1.04 21.41
CA VAL A 23 -5.70 1.05 20.65
C VAL A 23 -5.97 0.93 19.15
N LEU A 24 -6.96 0.12 18.76
CA LEU A 24 -7.41 -0.02 17.38
C LEU A 24 -7.90 1.32 16.81
N PHE A 25 -8.76 2.02 17.55
CA PHE A 25 -9.24 3.33 17.14
C PHE A 25 -8.10 4.34 16.98
N VAL A 26 -7.21 4.45 17.98
CA VAL A 26 -6.08 5.39 17.92
C VAL A 26 -5.14 5.04 16.76
N SER A 27 -4.69 3.79 16.68
CA SER A 27 -3.76 3.34 15.63
C SER A 27 -4.36 3.48 14.22
N TRP A 28 -5.66 3.23 14.05
CA TRP A 28 -6.35 3.45 12.78
C TRP A 28 -6.26 4.90 12.29
N THR A 29 -6.35 5.88 13.20
CA THR A 29 -6.22 7.29 12.84
C THR A 29 -4.78 7.71 12.53
N GLN A 30 -3.77 6.95 12.97
CA GLN A 30 -2.35 7.32 12.87
C GLN A 30 -1.59 6.58 11.77
N LYS A 31 -1.97 5.33 11.46
CA LYS A 31 -1.20 4.40 10.62
C LYS A 31 -0.93 4.86 9.17
N ASP A 32 -1.70 5.83 8.68
CA ASP A 32 -1.62 6.37 7.31
C ASP A 32 -1.44 7.91 7.30
N GLN A 33 -0.97 8.50 8.41
CA GLN A 33 -0.73 9.94 8.47
C GLN A 33 0.46 10.34 7.61
N PHE A 34 0.31 11.43 6.86
CA PHE A 34 1.42 11.93 6.07
C PHE A 34 2.39 12.75 6.92
N PRO A 35 3.71 12.60 6.69
CA PRO A 35 4.72 13.35 7.42
C PRO A 35 4.60 14.86 7.15
N GLN A 36 5.13 15.67 8.05
CA GLN A 36 5.34 17.10 7.77
C GLN A 36 6.39 17.24 6.66
N PRO A 37 6.35 18.31 5.84
CA PRO A 37 7.32 18.51 4.77
C PRO A 37 8.77 18.58 5.27
N SER A 38 8.97 19.08 6.49
CA SER A 38 10.28 19.12 7.14
C SER A 38 10.88 17.75 7.48
N ALA A 39 10.08 16.67 7.42
CA ALA A 39 10.54 15.31 7.59
C ALA A 39 10.81 14.60 6.25
N ALA A 40 10.57 15.26 5.11
CA ALA A 40 10.93 14.73 3.81
C ALA A 40 12.46 14.71 3.63
N LEU A 41 12.98 13.58 3.17
CA LEU A 41 14.40 13.45 2.85
C LEU A 41 14.72 14.28 1.60
N PRO A 42 15.92 14.88 1.52
CA PRO A 42 16.31 15.71 0.38
C PRO A 42 16.17 15.00 -0.97
N ASP A 43 16.39 13.68 -1.02
CA ASP A 43 16.31 12.90 -2.25
C ASP A 43 14.92 12.87 -2.88
N LEU A 44 13.86 13.13 -2.10
CA LEU A 44 12.49 13.20 -2.63
C LEU A 44 12.26 14.45 -3.49
N SER A 45 13.18 15.41 -3.53
CA SER A 45 13.10 16.55 -4.44
C SER A 45 13.61 16.23 -5.85
N ARG A 46 14.21 15.05 -6.06
CA ARG A 46 14.76 14.62 -7.36
C ARG A 46 13.63 14.28 -8.32
N GLU A 47 13.84 14.58 -9.60
CA GLU A 47 13.00 14.01 -10.66
C GLU A 47 13.37 12.54 -10.89
N PRO A 48 12.43 11.69 -11.31
CA PRO A 48 12.72 10.32 -11.68
C PRO A 48 13.75 10.27 -12.80
N VAL A 49 14.73 9.38 -12.67
CA VAL A 49 15.65 9.08 -13.76
C VAL A 49 14.92 8.16 -14.73
N GLN A 50 14.98 8.50 -16.02
CA GLN A 50 14.38 7.73 -17.09
C GLN A 50 15.30 7.76 -18.31
N VAL A 51 15.99 6.65 -18.60
CA VAL A 51 16.97 6.56 -19.69
C VAL A 51 16.59 5.42 -20.64
N PRO A 52 16.44 5.65 -21.96
CA PRO A 52 16.10 4.59 -22.90
C PRO A 52 17.10 3.44 -22.85
N VAL A 53 16.61 2.20 -22.97
CA VAL A 53 17.45 1.00 -23.02
C VAL A 53 17.08 0.09 -24.19
N GLU A 54 18.03 -0.72 -24.64
CA GLU A 54 17.85 -1.74 -25.68
C GLU A 54 18.05 -3.15 -25.09
N GLU A 55 17.46 -3.40 -23.92
CA GLU A 55 17.53 -4.72 -23.29
C GLU A 55 16.62 -5.72 -24.01
N PRO A 56 17.04 -7.00 -24.13
CA PRO A 56 16.22 -8.02 -24.76
C PRO A 56 14.98 -8.33 -23.93
N VAL A 57 13.93 -8.81 -24.61
CA VAL A 57 12.77 -9.40 -23.92
C VAL A 57 13.24 -10.56 -23.05
N PHE A 58 12.81 -10.58 -21.80
CA PHE A 58 13.04 -11.69 -20.90
C PHE A 58 11.72 -12.22 -20.32
N LYS A 59 11.80 -13.37 -19.64
CA LYS A 59 10.62 -14.04 -19.08
C LYS A 59 10.60 -13.92 -17.56
N ALA A 60 9.44 -13.56 -17.03
CA ALA A 60 9.13 -13.63 -15.60
C ALA A 60 8.02 -14.67 -15.36
N GLN A 61 7.99 -15.26 -14.18
CA GLN A 61 6.95 -16.23 -13.80
C GLN A 61 6.29 -15.80 -12.49
N ALA A 62 4.96 -15.80 -12.48
CA ALA A 62 4.16 -15.55 -11.28
C ALA A 62 2.85 -16.33 -11.38
N GLY A 63 2.40 -16.94 -10.27
CA GLY A 63 1.12 -17.68 -10.24
C GLY A 63 0.99 -18.80 -11.29
N GLY A 64 2.10 -19.41 -11.71
CA GLY A 64 2.12 -20.42 -12.79
C GLY A 64 1.93 -19.86 -14.21
N VAL A 65 1.90 -18.53 -14.38
CA VAL A 65 1.85 -17.84 -15.67
C VAL A 65 3.25 -17.35 -16.02
N THR A 66 3.63 -17.49 -17.29
CA THR A 66 4.87 -16.93 -17.84
C THR A 66 4.54 -15.64 -18.60
N TYR A 67 5.26 -14.58 -18.26
CA TYR A 67 5.11 -13.25 -18.83
C TYR A 67 6.35 -12.91 -19.66
N ASP A 68 6.15 -12.33 -20.83
CA ASP A 68 7.21 -11.72 -21.64
C ASP A 68 7.32 -10.24 -21.24
N ILE A 69 8.50 -9.83 -20.78
CA ILE A 69 8.79 -8.48 -20.27
C ILE A 69 9.72 -7.77 -21.26
N GLN A 70 9.29 -6.62 -21.78
CA GLN A 70 10.09 -5.74 -22.63
C GLN A 70 10.48 -4.48 -21.86
N PRO A 71 11.75 -4.33 -21.46
CA PRO A 71 12.27 -3.06 -20.96
C PRO A 71 12.26 -1.99 -22.04
N LEU A 72 11.89 -0.77 -21.64
CA LEU A 72 11.91 0.41 -22.49
C LEU A 72 12.87 1.47 -21.96
N TYR A 73 12.91 1.66 -20.63
CA TYR A 73 13.77 2.63 -19.97
C TYR A 73 14.32 2.07 -18.66
N ASP A 74 15.59 2.34 -18.35
CA ASP A 74 16.10 2.29 -16.97
C ASP A 74 15.42 3.40 -16.17
N TYR A 75 14.95 3.05 -14.98
CA TYR A 75 14.05 3.87 -14.20
C TYR A 75 14.41 3.89 -12.72
N GLU A 76 14.44 5.08 -12.15
CA GLU A 76 14.70 5.28 -10.73
C GLU A 76 13.87 6.42 -10.16
N LEU A 77 13.16 6.16 -9.07
CA LEU A 77 12.21 7.07 -8.44
C LEU A 77 12.50 7.19 -6.95
N TRP A 78 12.56 8.42 -6.45
CA TRP A 78 12.51 8.73 -5.03
C TRP A 78 11.21 9.46 -4.74
N GLY A 79 10.45 9.01 -3.74
CA GLY A 79 9.17 9.64 -3.50
C GLY A 79 8.47 9.25 -2.20
N LEU A 80 7.43 10.02 -1.90
CA LEU A 80 6.50 9.81 -0.82
C LEU A 80 5.30 9.01 -1.32
N ILE A 81 4.98 7.91 -0.66
CA ILE A 81 3.77 7.14 -0.96
C ILE A 81 2.55 7.89 -0.41
N VAL A 82 1.64 8.27 -1.30
CA VAL A 82 0.39 8.97 -0.94
C VAL A 82 -0.83 8.06 -0.98
N SER A 83 -0.75 6.94 -1.71
CA SER A 83 -1.79 5.92 -1.73
C SER A 83 -1.23 4.58 -2.16
N THR A 84 -1.87 3.50 -1.72
CA THR A 84 -1.55 2.14 -2.16
C THR A 84 -2.83 1.45 -2.57
N HIS A 85 -2.78 0.70 -3.66
CA HIS A 85 -3.79 -0.28 -3.99
C HIS A 85 -3.10 -1.64 -4.02
N ARG A 86 -3.66 -2.61 -3.29
CA ARG A 86 -3.13 -3.96 -3.28
C ARG A 86 -4.20 -4.88 -3.86
N SER A 87 -3.83 -5.63 -4.91
CA SER A 87 -4.71 -6.58 -5.59
C SER A 87 -4.97 -7.84 -4.74
N ASP A 88 -4.33 -7.97 -3.57
CA ASP A 88 -4.33 -9.14 -2.70
C ASP A 88 -5.16 -9.00 -1.41
N ALA A 89 -6.01 -7.97 -1.30
CA ALA A 89 -6.69 -7.68 -0.04
C ALA A 89 -7.73 -8.76 0.36
N TRP A 90 -7.23 -9.70 1.17
CA TRP A 90 -7.87 -10.51 2.22
C TRP A 90 -8.62 -11.81 1.91
N PHE A 91 -8.97 -12.14 0.67
CA PHE A 91 -9.33 -13.51 0.30
C PHE A 91 -8.97 -13.69 -1.18
N ASP A 92 -8.33 -14.81 -1.52
CA ASP A 92 -7.94 -15.28 -2.87
C ASP A 92 -9.08 -15.35 -3.93
N LEU A 93 -10.22 -14.70 -3.70
CA LEU A 93 -11.45 -14.84 -4.47
C LEU A 93 -11.64 -13.81 -5.59
N TYR A 94 -10.69 -12.89 -5.82
CA TYR A 94 -10.80 -11.88 -6.89
C TYR A 94 -9.58 -11.83 -7.84
N HIS A 95 -8.81 -12.91 -7.94
CA HIS A 95 -7.76 -13.05 -8.98
C HIS A 95 -8.32 -13.53 -10.34
N GLU A 96 -9.64 -13.76 -10.47
CA GLU A 96 -10.20 -14.50 -11.60
C GLU A 96 -10.43 -13.68 -12.88
N ASP A 97 -10.57 -12.35 -12.81
CA ASP A 97 -11.01 -11.60 -14.00
C ASP A 97 -9.88 -11.34 -15.02
N TRP A 98 -8.61 -11.22 -14.59
CA TRP A 98 -7.49 -10.84 -15.47
C TRP A 98 -6.27 -11.78 -15.43
N LYS A 99 -6.17 -12.68 -14.43
CA LYS A 99 -5.02 -13.59 -14.24
C LYS A 99 -3.65 -12.89 -14.24
N ASP A 100 -3.60 -11.64 -13.76
CA ASP A 100 -2.35 -10.89 -13.60
C ASP A 100 -1.81 -11.10 -12.18
N TYR A 101 -0.97 -12.12 -12.02
CA TYR A 101 -0.31 -12.47 -10.76
C TYR A 101 1.02 -11.74 -10.58
N LEU A 102 1.51 -11.05 -11.62
CA LEU A 102 2.80 -10.39 -11.60
C LEU A 102 2.68 -8.97 -11.05
N ASN A 103 1.58 -8.26 -11.32
CA ASN A 103 1.29 -6.97 -10.71
C ASN A 103 0.68 -7.13 -9.30
N SER A 104 1.54 -7.06 -8.28
CA SER A 104 1.16 -7.34 -6.89
C SER A 104 0.67 -6.11 -6.11
N VAL A 105 1.26 -4.94 -6.36
CA VAL A 105 0.99 -3.71 -5.61
C VAL A 105 1.14 -2.49 -6.51
N ASP A 106 0.15 -1.59 -6.42
CA ASP A 106 0.21 -0.29 -7.06
C ASP A 106 0.51 0.80 -6.02
N LEU A 107 1.52 1.61 -6.30
CA LEU A 107 1.92 2.74 -5.46
C LEU A 107 1.66 4.07 -6.16
N CYS A 108 0.83 4.92 -5.55
CA CYS A 108 0.77 6.32 -5.93
C CYS A 108 1.85 7.09 -5.16
N VAL A 109 2.78 7.68 -5.91
CA VAL A 109 3.99 8.31 -5.38
C VAL A 109 4.02 9.77 -5.80
N MET A 110 4.44 10.65 -4.87
CA MET A 110 4.73 12.07 -5.12
C MET A 110 6.18 12.38 -4.86
N TRP A 111 6.73 13.34 -5.58
CA TRP A 111 8.11 13.82 -5.42
C TRP A 111 8.18 15.33 -5.69
N GLY A 112 9.40 15.88 -5.73
CA GLY A 112 9.66 17.25 -6.14
C GLY A 112 8.96 18.31 -5.27
N SER A 113 8.39 19.31 -5.93
CA SER A 113 7.69 20.43 -5.33
C SER A 113 6.42 20.00 -4.60
N ASN A 114 5.76 18.93 -5.02
CA ASN A 114 4.60 18.39 -4.30
C ASN A 114 4.98 17.96 -2.88
N VAL A 115 6.14 17.31 -2.72
CA VAL A 115 6.65 16.91 -1.41
C VAL A 115 7.16 18.13 -0.64
N ALA A 116 7.94 19.00 -1.27
CA ALA A 116 8.52 20.17 -0.61
C ALA A 116 7.46 21.15 -0.07
N SER A 117 6.38 21.38 -0.82
CA SER A 117 5.27 22.27 -0.42
C SER A 117 4.36 21.67 0.64
N GLY A 118 4.35 20.34 0.80
CA GLY A 118 3.41 19.65 1.67
C GLY A 118 1.99 19.56 1.13
N VAL A 119 1.77 19.84 -0.16
CA VAL A 119 0.43 19.91 -0.77
C VAL A 119 -0.35 18.60 -0.59
N TYR A 120 0.33 17.46 -0.55
CA TYR A 120 -0.25 16.13 -0.29
C TYR A 120 -1.08 16.06 1.00
N ARG A 121 -0.73 16.83 2.03
CA ARG A 121 -1.45 16.88 3.31
C ARG A 121 -2.82 17.54 3.20
N HIS A 122 -3.07 18.26 2.12
CA HIS A 122 -4.33 18.94 1.83
C HIS A 122 -5.18 18.17 0.81
N MET A 123 -4.72 16.98 0.39
CA MET A 123 -5.38 16.17 -0.61
C MET A 123 -5.94 14.87 -0.02
N LYS A 124 -6.94 14.33 -0.69
CA LYS A 124 -7.43 12.97 -0.52
C LYS A 124 -6.98 12.17 -1.74
N PHE A 125 -6.45 10.99 -1.47
CA PHE A 125 -6.02 10.05 -2.49
C PHE A 125 -6.90 8.82 -2.49
N HIS A 126 -7.14 8.28 -3.67
CA HIS A 126 -7.77 6.99 -3.86
C HIS A 126 -7.08 6.30 -5.03
N ASN A 127 -6.57 5.10 -4.80
CA ASN A 127 -5.96 4.32 -5.86
C ASN A 127 -6.94 3.20 -6.26
N GLY A 128 -7.42 3.25 -7.50
CA GLY A 128 -8.17 2.15 -8.11
C GLY A 128 -7.22 1.22 -8.86
N SER A 129 -7.74 0.19 -9.53
CA SER A 129 -6.92 -0.82 -10.23
C SER A 129 -6.00 -0.26 -11.33
N PHE A 130 -6.26 0.96 -11.82
CA PHE A 130 -5.54 1.55 -12.97
C PHE A 130 -5.34 3.07 -12.89
N THR A 131 -5.78 3.73 -11.81
CA THR A 131 -5.73 5.19 -11.70
C THR A 131 -5.57 5.62 -10.26
N ALA A 132 -4.57 6.45 -10.00
CA ALA A 132 -4.49 7.22 -8.77
C ALA A 132 -5.28 8.52 -8.91
N TYR A 133 -6.29 8.68 -8.08
CA TYR A 133 -7.09 9.90 -7.99
C TYR A 133 -6.59 10.77 -6.85
N ALA A 134 -6.22 12.00 -7.17
CA ALA A 134 -5.85 13.03 -6.21
C ALA A 134 -6.87 14.17 -6.25
N ARG A 135 -7.42 14.56 -5.10
CA ARG A 135 -8.34 15.69 -5.00
C ARG A 135 -8.06 16.54 -3.77
N PHE A 136 -8.15 17.85 -3.89
CA PHE A 136 -8.06 18.72 -2.74
C PHE A 136 -9.23 18.50 -1.77
N ARG A 137 -8.94 18.64 -0.47
CA ARG A 137 -9.97 18.80 0.56
C ARG A 137 -10.72 20.12 0.33
N ARG A 138 -11.93 20.24 0.88
CA ARG A 138 -12.68 21.49 0.83
C ARG A 138 -11.97 22.57 1.65
N GLY A 139 -11.96 23.81 1.16
CA GLY A 139 -11.40 24.96 1.88
C GLY A 139 -9.89 25.10 1.83
N VAL A 140 -9.21 24.42 0.89
CA VAL A 140 -7.76 24.60 0.70
C VAL A 140 -7.48 25.96 0.04
N PRO A 141 -6.53 26.76 0.57
CA PRO A 141 -6.13 28.04 -0.02
C PRO A 141 -5.74 27.93 -1.51
N PRO A 142 -6.12 28.89 -2.37
CA PRO A 142 -5.73 28.89 -3.78
C PRO A 142 -4.21 28.83 -4.02
N SER A 143 -3.40 29.39 -3.12
CA SER A 143 -1.95 29.32 -3.21
C SER A 143 -1.43 27.88 -3.16
N LEU A 144 -1.94 27.05 -2.24
CA LEU A 144 -1.59 25.64 -2.14
C LEU A 144 -2.08 24.82 -3.33
N VAL A 145 -3.21 25.22 -3.93
CA VAL A 145 -3.69 24.60 -5.17
C VAL A 145 -2.74 24.93 -6.34
N ALA A 146 -2.24 26.17 -6.39
CA ALA A 146 -1.28 26.61 -7.40
C ALA A 146 0.12 26.00 -7.22
N ASP A 147 0.48 25.55 -6.02
CA ASP A 147 1.74 24.86 -5.73
C ASP A 147 1.75 23.40 -6.22
N PHE A 148 0.58 22.81 -6.48
CA PHE A 148 0.50 21.45 -7.00
C PHE A 148 1.07 21.34 -8.40
N ARG A 149 1.86 20.28 -8.60
CA ARG A 149 2.52 19.93 -9.86
C ARG A 149 1.96 18.58 -10.34
N PRO A 150 1.07 18.58 -11.35
CA PRO A 150 0.44 17.34 -11.81
C PRO A 150 1.44 16.37 -12.48
N ASP A 151 2.61 16.86 -12.88
CA ASP A 151 3.74 16.12 -13.44
C ASP A 151 4.67 15.52 -12.38
N GLN A 152 4.42 15.78 -11.08
CA GLN A 152 5.21 15.27 -9.95
C GLN A 152 4.40 14.32 -9.06
N ILE A 153 3.54 13.53 -9.70
CA ILE A 153 2.76 12.45 -9.11
C ILE A 153 2.60 11.35 -10.16
N SER A 154 2.77 10.09 -9.78
CA SER A 154 2.45 8.97 -10.66
C SER A 154 1.84 7.79 -9.91
N ASN A 155 1.06 6.99 -10.62
CA ASN A 155 0.66 5.67 -10.17
C ASN A 155 1.60 4.65 -10.80
N ASN A 156 2.25 3.85 -9.95
CA ASN A 156 3.27 2.90 -10.34
C ASN A 156 2.72 1.48 -10.12
N HIS A 157 2.55 0.73 -11.19
CA HIS A 157 2.19 -0.68 -11.21
C HIS A 157 3.47 -1.50 -11.09
N LEU A 158 3.67 -2.13 -9.94
CA LEU A 158 4.94 -2.75 -9.62
C LEU A 158 4.93 -4.25 -9.93
N LEU A 159 5.86 -4.66 -10.77
CA LEU A 159 6.19 -6.05 -11.06
C LEU A 159 7.48 -6.40 -10.30
N PRO A 160 7.41 -7.05 -9.13
CA PRO A 160 8.60 -7.37 -8.35
C PRO A 160 9.51 -8.34 -9.12
N GLY A 161 10.81 -8.07 -9.15
CA GLY A 161 11.78 -8.92 -9.81
C GLY A 161 12.08 -10.22 -9.06
N ASP A 162 11.92 -10.20 -7.74
CA ASP A 162 12.04 -11.37 -6.87
C ASP A 162 11.19 -11.23 -5.59
N ALA A 163 11.23 -12.27 -4.75
CA ALA A 163 10.46 -12.33 -3.51
C ALA A 163 10.94 -11.33 -2.43
N PHE A 164 12.21 -10.91 -2.44
CA PHE A 164 12.72 -9.91 -1.49
C PHE A 164 12.18 -8.52 -1.84
N VAL A 165 12.21 -8.16 -3.12
CA VAL A 165 11.60 -6.93 -3.64
C VAL A 165 10.10 -6.94 -3.38
N GLU A 166 9.43 -8.06 -3.61
CA GLU A 166 7.99 -8.19 -3.34
C GLU A 166 7.66 -7.96 -1.85
N ASP A 167 8.38 -8.61 -0.93
CA ASP A 167 8.19 -8.44 0.50
C ASP A 167 8.46 -6.99 0.95
N ALA A 168 9.48 -6.33 0.38
CA ALA A 168 9.77 -4.92 0.67
C ALA A 168 8.62 -4.00 0.22
N ILE A 169 8.10 -4.18 -1.00
CA ILE A 169 6.95 -3.44 -1.52
C ILE A 169 5.69 -3.68 -0.67
N ARG A 170 5.48 -4.92 -0.20
CA ARG A 170 4.31 -5.27 0.64
C ARG A 170 4.34 -4.66 2.04
N ARG A 171 5.49 -4.19 2.52
CA ARG A 171 5.63 -3.57 3.86
C ARG A 171 5.27 -2.09 3.87
N VAL A 172 5.35 -1.42 2.72
CA VAL A 172 5.13 0.03 2.64
C VAL A 172 3.65 0.41 2.53
N GLY A 173 3.39 1.69 2.73
CA GLY A 173 2.06 2.27 2.69
C GLY A 173 2.10 3.79 2.79
N PRO A 174 0.94 4.45 2.90
CA PRO A 174 0.86 5.90 2.95
C PRO A 174 1.75 6.55 4.02
N GLY A 175 2.50 7.56 3.61
CA GLY A 175 3.44 8.30 4.46
C GLY A 175 4.88 7.79 4.45
N ASP A 176 5.14 6.61 3.88
CA ASP A 176 6.50 6.08 3.76
C ASP A 176 7.24 6.75 2.59
N GLN A 177 8.54 6.96 2.76
CA GLN A 177 9.44 7.51 1.76
C GLN A 177 10.31 6.39 1.21
N ILE A 178 10.36 6.26 -0.11
CA ILE A 178 10.97 5.13 -0.79
C ILE A 178 11.94 5.58 -1.89
N ARG A 179 12.81 4.65 -2.25
CA ARG A 179 13.51 4.64 -3.53
C ARG A 179 13.16 3.34 -4.24
N LEU A 180 12.82 3.43 -5.51
CA LEU A 180 12.49 2.30 -6.36
C LEU A 180 13.35 2.38 -7.62
N ARG A 181 13.95 1.26 -8.00
CA ARG A 181 14.76 1.14 -9.21
C ARG A 181 14.36 -0.09 -10.02
N GLY A 182 14.42 0.04 -11.34
CA GLY A 182 14.06 -1.03 -12.25
C GLY A 182 13.94 -0.53 -13.68
N TRP A 183 13.01 -1.12 -14.42
CA TRP A 183 12.72 -0.69 -15.79
C TRP A 183 11.26 -0.28 -15.94
N LEU A 184 11.01 0.79 -16.71
CA LEU A 184 9.70 0.97 -17.32
C LEU A 184 9.53 -0.11 -18.39
N VAL A 185 8.49 -0.93 -18.25
CA VAL A 185 8.31 -2.12 -19.09
C VAL A 185 6.94 -2.16 -19.76
N GLN A 186 6.87 -2.84 -20.89
CA GLN A 186 5.63 -3.46 -21.34
C GLN A 186 5.71 -4.95 -21.01
N TYR A 187 4.57 -5.56 -20.67
CA TYR A 187 4.53 -7.00 -20.46
C TYR A 187 3.30 -7.63 -21.10
N SER A 188 3.44 -8.90 -21.45
CA SER A 188 2.38 -9.68 -22.05
C SER A 188 2.42 -11.12 -21.57
N HIS A 189 1.32 -11.84 -21.70
CA HIS A 189 1.29 -13.28 -21.48
C HIS A 189 0.27 -13.96 -22.39
N SER A 190 0.17 -15.28 -22.29
CA SER A 190 -0.74 -16.09 -23.11
C SER A 190 -0.53 -15.86 -24.61
N ASN A 191 0.74 -15.84 -25.05
CA ASN A 191 1.16 -15.53 -26.42
C ASN A 191 0.62 -14.18 -26.92
N GLY A 192 0.70 -13.14 -26.07
CA GLY A 192 0.31 -11.77 -26.42
C GLY A 192 -1.20 -11.48 -26.37
N ARG A 193 -2.04 -12.41 -25.86
CA ARG A 193 -3.49 -12.15 -25.68
C ARG A 193 -3.78 -11.13 -24.60
N TYR A 194 -2.95 -11.10 -23.56
CA TYR A 194 -2.93 -10.03 -22.58
C TYR A 194 -1.69 -9.19 -22.84
N GLN A 195 -1.85 -7.87 -22.84
CA GLN A 195 -0.76 -6.91 -22.97
C GLN A 195 -1.02 -5.72 -22.07
N ARG A 196 0.03 -5.21 -21.47
CA ARG A 196 0.00 -3.98 -20.70
C ARG A 196 1.25 -3.16 -20.98
N GLY A 197 1.02 -1.87 -21.23
CA GLY A 197 2.08 -0.90 -21.49
C GLY A 197 2.55 -0.17 -20.24
N THR A 198 3.37 0.85 -20.45
CA THR A 198 3.80 1.82 -19.45
C THR A 198 3.73 3.22 -20.04
N SER A 199 3.33 4.20 -19.25
CA SER A 199 3.61 5.60 -19.54
C SER A 199 5.12 5.82 -19.55
N VAL A 200 5.57 6.64 -20.51
CA VAL A 200 6.96 7.11 -20.63
C VAL A 200 7.01 8.64 -20.74
N THR A 201 5.86 9.31 -20.57
CA THR A 201 5.70 10.75 -20.70
C THR A 201 5.24 11.31 -19.37
N ARG A 202 5.98 12.25 -18.76
CA ARG A 202 5.63 12.78 -17.42
C ARG A 202 4.35 13.62 -17.38
N THR A 203 3.94 14.16 -18.52
CA THR A 203 2.82 15.10 -18.62
C THR A 203 1.53 14.48 -19.16
N ASP A 204 1.51 13.17 -19.40
CA ASP A 204 0.28 12.50 -19.80
C ASP A 204 -0.70 12.40 -18.61
N GLN A 205 -1.98 12.30 -18.92
CA GLN A 205 -3.05 12.30 -17.90
C GLN A 205 -4.10 11.25 -18.26
N GLY A 206 -4.84 10.80 -17.24
CA GLY A 206 -5.89 9.80 -17.40
C GLY A 206 -5.35 8.36 -17.37
N ALA A 207 -6.14 7.42 -17.91
CA ALA A 207 -5.90 5.98 -17.77
C ALA A 207 -4.60 5.46 -18.42
N HIS A 208 -3.90 6.29 -19.20
CA HIS A 208 -2.65 5.95 -19.89
C HIS A 208 -1.40 6.52 -19.20
N ALA A 209 -1.57 7.31 -18.13
CA ALA A 209 -0.47 8.00 -17.44
C ALA A 209 0.25 7.16 -16.37
N CYS A 210 -0.11 5.88 -16.25
CA CYS A 210 0.45 5.01 -15.23
C CYS A 210 1.75 4.37 -15.70
N GLU A 211 2.72 4.29 -14.79
CA GLU A 211 4.01 3.64 -15.03
C GLU A 211 3.89 2.17 -14.66
N THR A 212 4.35 1.28 -15.54
CA THR A 212 4.53 -0.13 -15.20
C THR A 212 6.01 -0.36 -15.03
N VAL A 213 6.40 -0.73 -13.80
CA VAL A 213 7.81 -0.86 -13.43
C VAL A 213 8.13 -2.30 -13.09
N TYR A 214 9.08 -2.91 -13.80
CA TYR A 214 9.74 -4.13 -13.32
C TYR A 214 10.82 -3.75 -12.32
N VAL A 215 10.57 -4.03 -11.04
CA VAL A 215 11.35 -3.52 -9.92
C VAL A 215 12.48 -4.49 -9.62
N THR A 216 13.70 -3.99 -9.69
CA THR A 216 14.92 -4.76 -9.39
C THR A 216 15.48 -4.45 -8.01
N ASP A 217 15.19 -3.27 -7.48
CA ASP A 217 15.63 -2.84 -6.16
C ASP A 217 14.58 -1.90 -5.54
N PHE A 218 14.34 -2.06 -4.24
CA PHE A 218 13.34 -1.30 -3.50
C PHE A 218 13.81 -1.02 -2.08
N GLU A 219 13.97 0.26 -1.77
CA GLU A 219 14.52 0.73 -0.51
C GLU A 219 13.50 1.59 0.24
N ILE A 220 13.28 1.26 1.52
CA ILE A 220 12.46 2.05 2.43
C ILE A 220 13.36 3.06 3.13
N LEU A 221 13.37 4.30 2.65
CA LEU A 221 14.22 5.37 3.18
C LEU A 221 13.72 5.86 4.55
N SER A 222 12.40 5.91 4.73
CA SER A 222 11.77 6.26 6.01
C SER A 222 10.35 5.72 6.09
N ALA A 223 10.02 5.05 7.20
CA ALA A 223 8.68 4.53 7.48
C ALA A 223 8.17 5.03 8.86
N PRO A 224 7.70 6.28 8.96
CA PRO A 224 7.35 6.89 10.25
C PRO A 224 6.15 6.22 10.93
N ASN A 225 5.32 5.51 10.16
CA ASN A 225 4.06 4.93 10.64
C ASN A 225 4.17 3.44 11.01
N THR A 226 5.36 2.83 10.96
CA THR A 226 5.53 1.38 11.21
C THR A 226 4.99 0.95 12.58
N ALA A 227 5.29 1.69 13.64
CA ALA A 227 4.80 1.38 14.98
C ALA A 227 3.26 1.41 15.06
N TRP A 228 2.63 2.40 14.40
CA TRP A 228 1.17 2.51 14.36
C TRP A 228 0.52 1.39 13.56
N ARG A 229 1.12 0.96 12.45
CA ARG A 229 0.64 -0.18 11.66
C ARG A 229 0.74 -1.49 12.45
N ILE A 230 1.85 -1.70 13.17
CA ILE A 230 2.00 -2.86 14.06
C ILE A 230 0.94 -2.83 15.17
N ALA A 231 0.78 -1.68 15.85
CA ALA A 231 -0.23 -1.50 16.89
C ALA A 231 -1.65 -1.77 16.34
N PHE A 232 -1.95 -1.33 15.12
CA PHE A 232 -3.22 -1.60 14.44
C PHE A 232 -3.44 -3.11 14.28
N HIS A 233 -2.51 -3.85 13.67
CA HIS A 233 -2.70 -5.29 13.47
C HIS A 233 -2.78 -6.08 14.78
N LEU A 234 -1.95 -5.76 15.77
CA LEU A 234 -2.01 -6.40 17.08
C LEU A 234 -3.34 -6.10 17.80
N SER A 235 -3.82 -4.86 17.72
CA SER A 235 -5.08 -4.47 18.34
C SER A 235 -6.30 -5.11 17.65
N VAL A 236 -6.27 -5.31 16.32
CA VAL A 236 -7.28 -6.11 15.61
C VAL A 236 -7.29 -7.55 16.15
N ALA A 237 -6.13 -8.21 16.17
CA ALA A 237 -6.03 -9.59 16.63
C ALA A 237 -6.51 -9.75 18.09
N LEU A 238 -6.09 -8.84 18.98
CA LEU A 238 -6.51 -8.81 20.37
C LEU A 238 -8.02 -8.60 20.50
N THR A 239 -8.59 -7.62 19.79
CA THR A 239 -10.02 -7.28 19.86
C THR A 239 -10.87 -8.46 19.38
N VAL A 240 -10.49 -9.10 18.27
CA VAL A 240 -11.19 -10.27 17.73
C VAL A 240 -11.10 -11.45 18.69
N ALA A 241 -9.90 -11.80 19.17
CA ALA A 241 -9.70 -12.92 20.09
C ALA A 241 -10.45 -12.73 21.41
N ALA A 242 -10.42 -11.52 21.99
CA ALA A 242 -11.16 -11.17 23.19
C ALA A 242 -12.68 -11.17 22.95
N GLY A 243 -13.15 -10.71 21.78
CA GLY A 243 -14.55 -10.76 21.40
C GLY A 243 -15.08 -12.19 21.28
N LEU A 244 -14.35 -13.06 20.58
CA LEU A 244 -14.70 -14.48 20.43
C LEU A 244 -14.67 -15.23 21.76
N THR A 245 -13.70 -14.94 22.62
CA THR A 245 -13.61 -15.52 23.95
C THR A 245 -14.80 -15.10 24.82
N GLY A 246 -15.15 -13.80 24.82
CA GLY A 246 -16.32 -13.29 25.53
C GLY A 246 -17.62 -13.92 25.04
N LEU A 247 -17.77 -14.08 23.72
CA LEU A 247 -18.93 -14.74 23.11
C LEU A 247 -19.03 -16.21 23.50
N ALA A 248 -17.92 -16.95 23.44
CA ALA A 248 -17.88 -18.36 23.84
C ALA A 248 -18.24 -18.54 25.32
N LEU A 249 -17.70 -17.69 26.20
CA LEU A 249 -18.03 -17.70 27.62
C LEU A 249 -19.51 -17.40 27.87
N TRP A 250 -20.11 -16.49 27.11
CA TRP A 250 -21.55 -16.18 27.20
C TRP A 250 -22.42 -17.40 26.88
N PHE A 251 -22.09 -18.18 25.85
CA PHE A 251 -22.82 -19.40 25.50
C PHE A 251 -22.55 -20.59 26.44
N LEU A 252 -21.34 -20.71 26.98
CA LEU A 252 -20.96 -21.83 27.86
C LEU A 252 -21.45 -21.66 29.30
N ARG A 253 -21.69 -20.43 29.74
CA ARG A 253 -22.16 -20.08 31.10
C ARG A 253 -23.45 -20.81 31.51
N PRO A 254 -24.56 -20.77 30.74
CA PRO A 254 -25.80 -21.46 31.11
C PRO A 254 -25.65 -22.98 31.19
N ALA A 255 -24.88 -23.58 30.27
CA ALA A 255 -24.71 -25.03 30.17
C ALA A 255 -23.88 -25.63 31.32
N LEU A 256 -22.98 -24.83 31.90
CA LEU A 256 -22.14 -25.22 33.04
C LEU A 256 -22.79 -24.90 34.39
N ALA A 257 -23.58 -23.82 34.47
CA ALA A 257 -24.39 -23.51 35.63
C ALA A 257 -25.51 -24.54 35.88
N ALA A 258 -25.99 -25.23 34.85
CA ALA A 258 -26.97 -26.31 34.97
C ALA A 258 -26.40 -27.67 35.42
N LYS A 259 -25.06 -27.81 35.50
CA LYS A 259 -24.36 -29.05 35.89
C LYS A 259 -23.82 -29.03 37.33
N HIS A 260 -24.02 -27.94 38.05
CA HIS A 260 -23.63 -27.72 39.44
C HIS A 260 -24.83 -27.23 40.24
#